data_AF-A0A1C6LPR2-F1
#
_entry.id   AF-A0A1C6LPR2-F1
#
_cell.length_a   1.000
_cell.length_b   1.000
_cell.length_c   1.000
_cell.angle_alpha   90.00
_cell.angle_beta   90.00
_cell.angle_gamma   90.00
#
_symmetry.space_group_name_H-M   'P 1'
#
loop_
_entity.id
_entity.type
_entity.pdbx_description
1 polymer ?
#
loop_
_entity_poly.entity_id
_entity_poly.type
_entity_poly.pdbx_seq_one_letter_code
_entity_poly.pdbx_strand_id
1 'polypeptide(L)'
;MPFLAPAFSRLPPLTYLLADQTESRKAIVRHLGVSLRTLRRYQASGNAPRAVYLALLIESRWGMAALHAQAFNEAQHARAWVASLERECERLRGVIRALEDAQGQPAANSAVFHAT
;
A
#
# COMPACT_ATOMS: atom_id res chain seq x y z
N MET A 1 4.16 -3.69 -14.28
CA MET A 1 4.08 -3.98 -12.83
C MET A 1 5.39 -4.63 -12.41
N PRO A 2 6.20 -4.01 -11.53
CA PRO A 2 7.40 -4.64 -11.01
C PRO A 2 7.04 -5.84 -10.11
N PHE A 3 7.95 -6.80 -9.99
CA PHE A 3 7.77 -7.92 -9.08
C PHE A 3 7.94 -7.43 -7.63
N LEU A 4 6.87 -7.49 -6.84
CA LEU A 4 6.80 -6.88 -5.51
C LEU A 4 7.30 -7.78 -4.37
N ALA A 5 7.59 -9.05 -4.64
CA ALA A 5 7.96 -9.97 -3.57
C ALA A 5 9.33 -9.60 -2.97
N PRO A 6 9.48 -9.66 -1.64
CA PRO A 6 10.69 -9.21 -0.95
C PRO A 6 11.95 -9.95 -1.43
N ALA A 7 13.06 -9.24 -1.49
CA ALA A 7 14.37 -9.84 -1.71
C ALA A 7 14.69 -10.85 -0.60
N PHE A 8 15.53 -11.84 -0.90
CA PHE A 8 15.86 -12.89 0.07
C PHE A 8 16.52 -12.34 1.35
N SER A 9 17.28 -11.24 1.22
CA SER A 9 17.89 -10.54 2.36
C SER A 9 16.88 -9.87 3.30
N ARG A 10 15.64 -9.68 2.88
CA ARG A 10 14.55 -9.11 3.68
C ARG A 10 13.63 -10.19 4.28
N LEU A 11 13.92 -11.47 4.01
CA LEU A 11 13.15 -12.58 4.56
C LEU A 11 13.70 -12.97 5.94
N PRO A 12 12.84 -13.27 6.92
CA PRO A 12 13.28 -13.85 8.18
C PRO A 12 13.94 -15.21 7.96
N PRO A 13 14.85 -15.65 8.86
CA PRO A 13 15.45 -16.97 8.74
C PRO A 13 14.39 -18.08 8.80
N LEU A 14 14.65 -19.20 8.12
CA LEU A 14 13.68 -20.28 7.96
C LEU A 14 13.19 -20.85 9.30
N THR A 15 14.07 -20.90 10.30
CA THR A 15 13.75 -21.37 11.65
C THR A 15 12.67 -20.52 12.30
N TYR A 16 12.76 -19.20 12.16
CA TYR A 16 11.78 -18.25 12.67
C TYR A 16 10.44 -18.37 11.94
N LEU A 17 10.47 -18.46 10.61
CA LEU A 17 9.25 -18.65 9.81
C LEU A 17 8.53 -19.94 10.17
N LEU A 18 9.25 -21.05 10.36
CA LEU A 18 8.66 -22.32 10.76
C LEU A 18 8.15 -22.28 12.21
N ALA A 19 8.87 -21.63 13.13
CA ALA A 19 8.44 -21.48 14.51
C ALA A 19 7.16 -20.65 14.66
N ASP A 20 6.91 -19.71 13.75
CA ASP A 20 5.70 -18.88 13.74
C ASP A 20 4.44 -19.64 13.30
N GLN A 21 4.60 -20.77 12.60
CA GLN A 21 3.46 -21.55 12.10
C GLN A 21 2.74 -22.28 13.24
N THR A 22 1.43 -22.10 13.31
CA THR A 22 0.53 -22.81 14.23
C THR A 22 0.28 -24.26 13.81
N GLU A 23 0.33 -24.52 12.50
CA GLU A 23 0.06 -25.82 11.93
C GLU A 23 1.14 -26.88 12.22
N SER A 24 0.68 -28.14 12.26
CA SER A 24 1.58 -29.27 12.42
C SER A 24 2.54 -29.39 11.23
N ARG A 25 3.73 -29.96 11.44
CA ARG A 25 4.71 -30.10 10.34
C ARG A 25 4.20 -31.00 9.22
N LYS A 26 3.30 -31.94 9.50
CA LYS A 26 2.64 -32.77 8.50
C LYS A 26 1.68 -31.95 7.62
N ALA A 27 0.92 -31.03 8.20
CA ALA A 27 0.04 -30.14 7.45
C ALA A 27 0.87 -29.18 6.59
N ILE A 28 1.90 -28.56 7.15
CA ILE A 28 2.78 -27.63 6.43
C ILE A 28 3.37 -28.29 5.17
N VAL A 29 3.92 -29.51 5.27
CA VAL A 29 4.52 -30.16 4.09
C VAL A 29 3.49 -30.53 3.02
N ARG A 30 2.25 -30.82 3.41
CA ARG A 30 1.13 -31.02 2.48
C ARG A 30 0.81 -29.73 1.72
N HIS A 31 0.74 -28.60 2.41
CA HIS A 31 0.49 -27.29 1.76
C HIS A 31 1.67 -26.84 0.88
N LEU A 32 2.91 -27.12 1.31
CA LEU A 32 4.11 -26.81 0.55
C LEU A 32 4.36 -27.77 -0.62
N GLY A 33 3.64 -28.89 -0.72
CA GLY A 33 3.85 -29.90 -1.76
C GLY A 33 5.19 -30.63 -1.66
N VAL A 34 5.75 -30.78 -0.46
CA VAL A 34 7.05 -31.44 -0.22
C VAL A 34 6.91 -32.63 0.74
N SER A 35 7.94 -33.47 0.81
CA SER A 35 7.99 -34.53 1.82
C SER A 35 8.48 -34.01 3.18
N LEU A 36 8.14 -34.71 4.27
CA LEU A 36 8.67 -34.40 5.59
C LEU A 36 10.21 -34.52 5.66
N ARG A 37 10.79 -35.45 4.91
CA ARG A 37 12.25 -35.58 4.76
C ARG A 37 12.85 -34.31 4.13
N THR A 38 12.20 -33.78 3.10
CA THR A 38 12.62 -32.53 2.44
C THR A 38 12.55 -31.34 3.39
N LEU A 39 11.47 -31.20 4.17
CA LEU A 39 11.37 -30.14 5.16
C LEU A 39 12.45 -30.25 6.24
N ARG A 40 12.72 -31.46 6.76
CA ARG A 40 13.81 -31.69 7.72
C ARG A 40 15.18 -31.34 7.14
N ARG A 41 15.42 -31.67 5.86
CA ARG A 41 16.66 -31.26 5.17
C ARG A 41 16.79 -29.74 5.14
N TYR A 42 15.73 -29.02 4.81
CA TYR A 42 15.74 -27.55 4.81
C TYR A 42 16.00 -26.95 6.19
N GLN A 43 15.39 -27.54 7.23
CA GLN A 43 15.65 -27.14 8.61
C GLN A 43 17.11 -27.36 9.00
N ALA A 44 17.68 -28.52 8.66
CA ALA A 44 19.07 -28.84 8.97
C ALA A 44 20.06 -27.94 8.24
N SER A 45 19.79 -27.61 6.96
CA SER A 45 20.63 -26.69 6.19
C SER A 45 20.37 -25.21 6.49
N GLY A 46 19.34 -24.89 7.27
CA GLY A 46 18.89 -23.51 7.50
C GLY A 46 18.41 -22.78 6.24
N ASN A 47 18.16 -23.51 5.16
CA ASN A 47 17.90 -22.94 3.84
C ASN A 47 16.89 -23.78 3.05
N ALA A 48 16.07 -23.11 2.25
CA ALA A 48 15.01 -23.68 1.43
C ALA A 48 14.89 -22.89 0.11
N PRO A 49 14.22 -23.46 -0.92
CA PRO A 49 13.85 -22.71 -2.10
C PRO A 49 13.06 -21.45 -1.74
N ARG A 50 13.27 -20.35 -2.47
CA ARG A 50 12.62 -19.05 -2.19
C ARG A 50 11.09 -19.13 -2.11
N ALA A 51 10.47 -20.00 -2.90
CA ALA A 51 9.03 -20.23 -2.85
C ALA A 51 8.55 -20.70 -1.46
N VAL A 52 9.34 -21.53 -0.76
CA VAL A 52 9.02 -21.98 0.60
C VAL A 52 9.04 -20.82 1.59
N TYR A 53 10.05 -19.95 1.52
CA TYR A 53 10.11 -18.77 2.36
C TYR A 53 8.91 -17.85 2.14
N LEU A 54 8.55 -17.60 0.88
CA LEU A 54 7.43 -16.72 0.55
C LEU A 54 6.10 -17.29 1.04
N ALA A 55 5.87 -18.59 0.86
CA ALA A 55 4.66 -19.25 1.35
C ALA A 55 4.54 -19.15 2.88
N LEU A 56 5.63 -19.46 3.61
CA LEU A 56 5.63 -19.36 5.06
C LEU A 56 5.52 -17.91 5.55
N LEU A 57 6.08 -16.96 4.82
CA LEU A 57 6.00 -15.53 5.15
C LEU A 57 4.55 -15.05 5.07
N ILE A 58 3.82 -15.36 3.99
CA ILE A 58 2.44 -14.91 3.79
C ILE A 58 1.54 -15.36 4.94
N GLU A 59 1.72 -16.60 5.42
CA GLU A 59 0.95 -17.17 6.54
C GLU A 59 1.48 -16.73 7.92
N SER A 60 2.66 -16.10 7.99
CA SER A 60 3.24 -15.65 9.25
C SER A 60 2.58 -14.39 9.78
N ARG A 61 2.68 -14.17 11.09
CA ARG A 61 2.26 -12.93 11.75
C ARG A 61 2.94 -11.70 11.16
N TRP A 62 4.18 -11.82 10.68
CA TRP A 62 4.91 -10.72 10.03
C TRP A 62 4.35 -10.39 8.65
N GLY A 63 4.04 -11.42 7.84
CA GLY A 63 3.42 -11.23 6.53
C GLY A 63 2.05 -10.58 6.65
N MET A 64 1.22 -11.09 7.56
CA MET A 64 -0.09 -10.51 7.85
C MET A 64 0.01 -9.06 8.36
N ALA A 65 0.92 -8.79 9.29
CA ALA A 65 1.15 -7.42 9.78
C ALA A 65 1.59 -6.47 8.67
N ALA A 66 2.48 -6.91 7.77
CA ALA A 66 2.93 -6.10 6.63
C ALA A 66 1.78 -5.81 5.65
N LEU A 67 0.94 -6.81 5.35
CA LEU A 67 -0.25 -6.64 4.51
C LEU A 67 -1.25 -5.65 5.14
N HIS A 68 -1.52 -5.79 6.43
CA HIS A 68 -2.41 -4.88 7.16
C HIS A 68 -1.86 -3.45 7.20
N ALA A 69 -0.56 -3.29 7.48
CA ALA A 69 0.08 -1.98 7.50
C ALA A 69 0.02 -1.29 6.13
N GLN A 70 0.26 -2.04 5.05
CA GLN A 70 0.14 -1.52 3.70
C GLN A 70 -1.28 -1.06 3.39
N ALA A 71 -2.28 -1.92 3.62
CA ALA A 71 -3.69 -1.57 3.38
C ALA A 71 -4.14 -0.35 4.20
N PHE A 72 -3.72 -0.26 5.46
CA PHE A 72 -4.01 0.88 6.31
C PHE A 72 -3.38 2.18 5.75
N ASN A 73 -2.10 2.13 5.38
CA ASN A 73 -1.39 3.29 4.84
C ASN A 73 -2.02 3.75 3.52
N GLU A 74 -2.34 2.83 2.62
CA GLU A 74 -3.02 3.14 1.35
C GLU A 74 -4.36 3.84 1.59
N ALA A 75 -5.16 3.37 2.55
CA ALA A 75 -6.43 4.00 2.92
C ALA A 75 -6.24 5.41 3.49
N GLN A 76 -5.24 5.61 4.36
CA GLN A 76 -4.92 6.94 4.91
C GLN A 76 -4.46 7.90 3.81
N HIS A 77 -3.60 7.43 2.90
CA HIS A 77 -3.16 8.23 1.76
C HIS A 77 -4.31 8.63 0.85
N ALA A 78 -5.20 7.69 0.51
CA ALA A 78 -6.38 7.98 -0.31
C ALA A 78 -7.29 9.03 0.37
N ARG A 79 -7.54 8.89 1.67
CA ARG A 79 -8.33 9.87 2.44
C ARG A 79 -7.68 11.26 2.45
N ALA A 80 -6.38 11.32 2.73
CA ALA A 80 -5.65 12.59 2.75
C ALA A 80 -5.63 13.26 1.38
N TRP A 81 -5.49 12.47 0.32
CA TRP A 81 -5.53 12.93 -1.07
C TRP A 81 -6.89 13.56 -1.42
N VAL A 82 -7.99 12.86 -1.13
CA VAL A 82 -9.35 13.36 -1.36
C VAL A 82 -9.59 14.67 -0.60
N ALA A 83 -9.24 14.71 0.69
CA ALA A 83 -9.40 15.92 1.49
C ALA A 83 -8.56 17.10 0.96
N SER A 84 -7.39 16.83 0.38
CA SER A 84 -6.58 17.86 -0.25
C SER A 84 -7.20 18.38 -1.54
N LEU A 85 -7.77 17.49 -2.36
CA LEU A 85 -8.47 17.86 -3.58
C LEU A 85 -9.73 18.68 -3.28
N GLU A 86 -10.49 18.31 -2.25
CA GLU A 86 -11.68 19.06 -1.82
C GLU A 86 -11.32 20.49 -1.41
N ARG A 87 -10.27 20.67 -0.60
CA ARG A 87 -9.77 22.00 -0.21
C ARG A 87 -9.36 22.83 -1.43
N GLU A 88 -8.67 22.21 -2.39
CA GLU A 88 -8.23 22.90 -3.58
C GLU A 88 -9.40 23.29 -4.49
N CYS A 89 -10.37 22.40 -4.67
CA CYS A 89 -11.61 22.70 -5.38
C CYS A 89 -12.36 23.87 -4.73
N GLU A 90 -12.46 23.90 -3.40
CA GLU A 90 -13.13 24.99 -2.70
C GLU A 90 -12.38 26.31 -2.85
N ARG A 91 -11.04 26.29 -2.72
CA ARG A 91 -10.19 27.44 -2.98
C ARG A 91 -10.39 27.99 -4.38
N LEU A 92 -10.38 27.12 -5.40
CA LEU A 92 -10.56 27.51 -6.80
C LEU A 92 -11.96 28.08 -7.06
N ARG A 93 -13.01 27.48 -6.49
CA ARG A 93 -14.37 28.04 -6.55
C ARG A 93 -14.45 29.43 -5.93
N GLY A 94 -13.77 29.65 -4.80
CA GLY A 94 -13.68 30.96 -4.17
C GLY A 94 -13.00 32.00 -5.07
N VAL A 95 -11.90 31.63 -5.73
CA VAL A 95 -11.21 32.50 -6.69
C VAL A 95 -12.11 32.81 -7.90
N ILE A 96 -12.80 31.81 -8.44
CA ILE A 96 -13.71 32.01 -9.59
C ILE A 96 -14.82 32.99 -9.22
N ARG A 97 -15.49 32.80 -8.08
CA ARG A 97 -16.54 33.73 -7.61
C ARG A 97 -16.02 35.17 -7.48
N ALA A 98 -14.84 35.35 -6.87
CA ALA A 98 -14.26 36.68 -6.72
C ALA A 98 -13.94 37.36 -8.06
N LEU A 99 -13.52 36.58 -9.07
CA LEU A 99 -13.28 37.09 -10.43
C LEU A 99 -14.58 37.41 -11.17
N GLU A 100 -15.61 36.56 -11.02
CA GLU A 100 -16.94 36.78 -11.59
C GLU A 100 -17.59 38.04 -11.01
N ASP A 101 -17.52 38.23 -9.69
CA ASP A 101 -18.01 39.43 -9.00
C ASP A 101 -17.28 40.69 -9.48
N ALA A 102 -15.95 40.62 -9.64
CA ALA A 102 -15.14 41.73 -10.12
C ALA A 102 -15.40 42.08 -11.59
N GLN A 103 -15.80 41.11 -12.44
CA GLN A 103 -16.26 41.38 -13.81
C GLN A 103 -17.64 42.04 -13.86
N GLY A 104 -18.52 41.74 -12.90
CA GLY A 104 -19.85 42.35 -12.79
C GLY A 104 -19.81 43.80 -12.30
N GLN A 105 -18.71 44.25 -11.72
CA GLN A 105 -18.48 45.63 -11.31
C GLN A 105 -17.75 46.40 -12.40
N PRO A 106 -18.26 47.55 -12.86
CA PRO A 106 -17.55 48.38 -13.82
C PRO A 106 -16.21 48.79 -13.20
N ALA A 107 -15.11 48.49 -13.90
CA ALA A 107 -13.80 48.92 -13.47
C ALA A 107 -13.79 50.45 -13.33
N ALA A 108 -13.04 51.01 -12.38
CA ALA A 108 -13.00 52.47 -12.17
C ALA A 108 -12.51 53.26 -13.42
N ASN A 109 -11.89 52.56 -14.38
CA ASN A 109 -11.46 53.06 -15.69
C ASN A 109 -12.36 52.60 -16.85
N SER A 110 -13.51 51.99 -16.58
CA SER A 110 -14.50 51.67 -17.61
C SER A 110 -15.02 52.97 -18.23
N ALA A 111 -15.07 53.02 -19.56
CA ALA A 111 -15.41 54.23 -20.28
C ALA A 111 -16.89 54.60 -20.04
N VAL A 112 -17.14 55.81 -19.51
CA VAL A 112 -18.47 56.36 -19.17
C VAL A 112 -19.26 56.80 -20.41
N PHE A 113 -18.82 56.47 -21.62
CA PHE A 113 -19.46 56.99 -22.84
C PHE A 113 -20.76 56.23 -23.14
N HIS A 114 -21.88 56.84 -22.74
CA HIS A 114 -23.21 56.54 -23.28
C HIS A 114 -23.29 57.05 -24.71
N ALA A 115 -23.46 56.13 -25.67
CA ALA A 115 -23.88 56.48 -27.03
C ALA A 115 -25.34 56.90 -26.99
N THR A 116 -25.60 58.14 -27.42
CA THR A 116 -26.91 58.75 -27.66
C THR A 116 -27.70 58.03 -28.74
#